data_AF-A0A016WDJ7-F1
#
_entry.id   AF-A0A016WDJ7-F1
#
_cell.length_a   1.000
_cell.length_b   1.000
_cell.length_c   1.000
_cell.angle_alpha   90.00
_cell.angle_beta   90.00
_cell.angle_gamma   90.00
#
_symmetry.space_group_name_H-M   'P 1'
#
loop_
_entity.id
_entity.type
_entity.pdbx_description
1 polymer ?
#
loop_
_entity_poly.entity_id
_entity_poly.type
_entity_poly.pdbx_seq_one_letter_code
_entity_poly.pdbx_strand_id
1 'polypeptide(L)'
;MLESKEFGDSRAMTSAQRFHEKCVSSDEEWKSKGGSINFVMRNIRRYGYFPLINGMPWEEQSFDLTMLLAYFNRNKTVNPALVPEIVEHILYPSQLVATFHHRYDVLIYKMATSSDPSTSEAAFQLLLNFVNWTKYLHLVCPPDAHRCISSDSVIREDNPEVMARIHLLLKNTTERVITNYVMLLYALSWADFLDEDYRSIISFFAKKLNVPVYTKNEFSSHRTWYLYGHAMMAMYARKNSGRETKEAVTALSNEIFQAFKDVIGENKWIDKKSKQVAIVH
;
A
#
# COMPACT_ATOMS: atom_id res chain seq x y z
N MET A 1 -17.28 8.22 -17.52
CA MET A 1 -17.82 7.34 -16.45
C MET A 1 -17.80 8.09 -15.13
N LEU A 2 -16.64 8.57 -14.71
CA LEU A 2 -16.49 9.41 -13.51
C LEU A 2 -17.32 10.70 -13.56
N GLU A 3 -17.56 11.26 -14.75
CA GLU A 3 -18.39 12.46 -14.96
C GLU A 3 -19.89 12.18 -15.21
N SER A 4 -20.33 10.92 -15.25
CA SER A 4 -21.75 10.60 -15.56
C SER A 4 -22.68 10.84 -14.37
N LYS A 5 -23.87 11.40 -14.59
CA LYS A 5 -24.90 11.54 -13.53
C LYS A 5 -25.71 10.26 -13.28
N GLU A 6 -25.51 9.23 -14.07
CA GLU A 6 -26.31 7.99 -14.08
C GLU A 6 -26.09 7.06 -12.87
N PHE A 7 -25.15 7.36 -11.99
CA PHE A 7 -24.76 6.47 -10.88
C PHE A 7 -25.21 6.96 -9.49
N GLY A 8 -26.14 7.92 -9.44
CA GLY A 8 -26.61 8.58 -8.21
C GLY A 8 -27.20 7.66 -7.14
N ASP A 9 -27.67 6.47 -7.52
CA ASP A 9 -28.34 5.54 -6.59
C ASP A 9 -27.36 4.73 -5.71
N SER A 10 -26.06 4.72 -6.03
CA SER A 10 -25.04 3.97 -5.28
C SER A 10 -24.08 4.90 -4.54
N ARG A 11 -24.17 4.90 -3.20
CA ARG A 11 -23.26 5.67 -2.34
C ARG A 11 -21.78 5.42 -2.65
N ALA A 12 -21.40 4.18 -2.96
CA ALA A 12 -20.01 3.82 -3.29
C ALA A 12 -19.57 4.42 -4.64
N MET A 13 -20.43 4.39 -5.65
CA MET A 13 -20.15 4.98 -6.96
C MET A 13 -20.09 6.51 -6.86
N THR A 14 -21.06 7.13 -6.17
CA THR A 14 -21.05 8.58 -5.90
C THR A 14 -19.79 9.01 -5.14
N SER A 15 -19.31 8.20 -4.19
CA SER A 15 -18.07 8.47 -3.46
C SER A 15 -16.84 8.41 -4.36
N ALA A 16 -16.77 7.45 -5.29
CA ALA A 16 -15.69 7.36 -6.28
C ALA A 16 -15.67 8.58 -7.22
N GLN A 17 -16.83 9.00 -7.71
CA GLN A 17 -16.97 10.18 -8.56
C GLN A 17 -16.56 11.45 -7.83
N ARG A 18 -17.05 11.63 -6.59
CA ARG A 18 -16.71 12.78 -5.75
C ARG A 18 -15.22 12.82 -5.41
N PHE A 19 -14.61 11.66 -5.15
CA PHE A 19 -13.17 11.58 -4.92
C PHE A 19 -12.39 12.05 -6.15
N HIS A 20 -12.75 11.55 -7.34
CA HIS A 20 -12.11 11.97 -8.59
C HIS A 20 -12.24 13.47 -8.83
N GLU A 21 -13.47 14.00 -8.74
CA GLU A 21 -13.78 15.43 -8.91
C GLU A 21 -12.95 16.30 -7.96
N LYS A 22 -12.89 15.91 -6.68
CA LYS A 22 -12.09 16.63 -5.67
C LYS A 22 -10.59 16.50 -5.88
N CYS A 23 -10.12 15.36 -6.38
CA CYS A 23 -8.72 15.15 -6.69
C CYS A 23 -8.28 16.01 -7.88
N VAL A 24 -9.13 16.16 -8.91
CA VAL A 24 -8.84 17.02 -10.07
C VAL A 24 -8.89 18.51 -9.71
N SER A 25 -9.88 18.93 -8.91
CA SER A 25 -10.11 20.33 -8.54
C SER A 25 -9.33 20.81 -7.30
N SER A 26 -8.49 19.95 -6.70
CA SER A 26 -7.83 20.24 -5.42
C SER A 26 -7.00 21.51 -5.46
N ASP A 27 -6.34 21.78 -6.59
CA ASP A 27 -5.36 22.86 -6.70
C ASP A 27 -6.05 24.23 -6.52
N GLU A 28 -7.27 24.39 -7.04
CA GLU A 28 -8.06 25.63 -6.89
C GLU A 28 -8.63 25.81 -5.47
N GLU A 29 -9.07 24.72 -4.82
CA GLU A 29 -9.71 24.80 -3.50
C GLU A 29 -8.75 25.30 -2.40
N TRP A 30 -7.45 25.08 -2.56
CA TRP A 30 -6.45 25.43 -1.56
C TRP A 30 -5.75 26.78 -1.81
N LYS A 31 -5.95 27.42 -2.98
CA LYS A 31 -5.33 28.73 -3.29
C LYS A 31 -5.64 29.79 -2.23
N SER A 32 -6.90 29.89 -1.81
CA SER A 32 -7.34 30.85 -0.78
C SER A 32 -6.94 30.46 0.65
N LYS A 33 -6.40 29.24 0.86
CA LYS A 33 -6.00 28.69 2.17
C LYS A 33 -4.47 28.61 2.32
N GLY A 34 -3.73 29.38 1.51
CA GLY A 34 -2.26 29.42 1.53
C GLY A 34 -1.58 28.23 0.86
N GLY A 35 -2.27 27.55 -0.07
CA GLY A 35 -1.74 26.44 -0.85
C GLY A 35 -2.05 25.06 -0.27
N SER A 36 -1.96 24.04 -1.14
CA SER A 36 -2.33 22.66 -0.79
C SER A 36 -1.40 22.03 0.26
N ILE A 37 -0.15 22.48 0.31
CA ILE A 37 0.86 22.03 1.29
C ILE A 37 0.45 22.27 2.74
N ASN A 38 -0.40 23.27 3.02
CA ASN A 38 -0.84 23.57 4.37
C ASN A 38 -1.63 22.42 5.00
N PHE A 39 -2.28 21.60 4.18
CA PHE A 39 -2.91 20.36 4.65
C PHE A 39 -1.86 19.42 5.27
N VAL A 40 -0.76 19.18 4.54
CA VAL A 40 0.34 18.30 4.97
C VAL A 40 1.04 18.89 6.20
N MET A 41 1.38 20.17 6.15
CA MET A 41 2.09 20.85 7.24
C MET A 41 1.26 20.92 8.52
N ARG A 42 -0.07 21.09 8.41
CA ARG A 42 -0.96 21.02 9.58
C ARG A 42 -0.94 19.64 10.21
N ASN A 43 -0.95 18.57 9.41
CA ASN A 43 -0.89 17.21 9.93
C ASN A 43 0.45 16.90 10.60
N ILE A 44 1.57 17.39 10.04
CA ILE A 44 2.89 17.27 10.67
C ILE A 44 2.91 18.03 12.01
N ARG A 45 2.46 19.29 12.03
CA ARG A 45 2.43 20.14 13.23
C ARG A 45 1.54 19.61 14.36
N ARG A 46 0.51 18.83 14.03
CA ARG A 46 -0.35 18.15 15.01
C ARG A 46 0.35 17.00 15.74
N TYR A 47 1.37 16.40 15.12
CA TYR A 47 2.26 15.47 15.80
C TYR A 47 3.31 16.21 16.64
N GLY A 48 3.94 17.22 16.03
CA GLY A 48 4.98 18.02 16.66
C GLY A 48 5.74 18.86 15.63
N TYR A 49 6.92 19.35 16.01
CA TYR A 49 7.76 20.13 15.10
C TYR A 49 8.44 19.24 14.05
N PHE A 50 8.59 19.75 12.83
CA PHE A 50 9.40 19.12 11.79
C PHE A 50 10.86 19.59 11.95
N PRO A 51 11.80 18.77 12.44
CA PRO A 51 13.15 19.25 12.78
C PRO A 51 13.90 19.89 11.61
N LEU A 52 13.64 19.46 10.37
CA LEU A 52 14.23 20.01 9.16
C LEU A 52 13.78 21.45 8.86
N ILE A 53 12.52 21.79 9.17
CA ILE A 53 11.91 23.08 8.82
C ILE A 53 11.89 24.02 10.01
N ASN A 54 11.63 23.50 11.21
CA ASN A 54 11.38 24.29 12.41
C ASN A 54 12.63 24.53 13.26
N GLY A 55 13.76 23.85 13.00
CA GLY A 55 15.02 24.09 13.70
C GLY A 55 15.07 23.46 15.10
N MET A 56 15.32 24.27 16.14
CA MET A 56 15.58 23.84 17.53
C MET A 56 14.37 23.51 18.44
N PRO A 57 13.09 23.76 18.13
CA PRO A 57 11.99 23.45 19.05
C PRO A 57 11.60 21.96 19.07
N TRP A 58 12.38 21.08 18.44
CA TRP A 58 12.12 19.64 18.49
C TRP A 58 12.79 19.01 19.72
N GLU A 59 11.98 18.38 20.57
CA GLU A 59 12.40 17.80 21.85
C GLU A 59 12.77 16.32 21.69
N GLU A 60 14.06 16.03 21.64
CA GLU A 60 14.61 14.67 21.50
C GLU A 60 14.16 13.72 22.62
N GLN A 61 13.96 14.25 23.83
CA GLN A 61 13.53 13.49 25.02
C GLN A 61 12.12 12.90 24.88
N SER A 62 11.31 13.40 23.95
CA SER A 62 9.95 12.93 23.70
C SER A 62 9.87 11.87 22.58
N PHE A 63 11.01 11.50 22.00
CA PHE A 63 11.04 10.60 20.85
C PHE A 63 10.54 9.20 21.21
N ASP A 64 9.45 8.79 20.56
CA ASP A 64 8.94 7.42 20.54
C ASP A 64 8.74 7.02 19.08
N LEU A 65 9.61 6.16 18.56
CA LEU A 65 9.55 5.68 17.18
C LEU A 65 8.21 4.97 16.88
N THR A 66 7.63 4.28 17.87
CA THR A 66 6.31 3.63 17.74
C THR A 66 5.24 4.66 17.46
N MET A 67 5.23 5.77 18.22
CA MET A 67 4.24 6.83 18.06
C MET A 67 4.44 7.60 16.76
N LEU A 68 5.69 7.85 16.38
CA LEU A 68 6.05 8.51 15.13
C LEU A 68 5.54 7.72 13.92
N LEU A 69 5.86 6.42 13.87
CA LEU A 69 5.42 5.54 12.80
C LEU A 69 3.91 5.37 12.81
N ALA A 70 3.29 5.15 13.97
CA ALA A 70 1.84 4.98 14.06
C ALA A 70 1.09 6.22 13.56
N TYR A 71 1.53 7.42 13.95
CA TYR A 71 0.88 8.66 13.55
C TYR A 71 0.91 8.87 12.03
N PHE A 72 2.08 8.71 11.41
CA PHE A 72 2.25 8.96 9.97
C PHE A 72 1.80 7.81 9.07
N ASN A 73 1.55 6.61 9.62
CA ASN A 73 1.06 5.46 8.85
C ASN A 73 -0.43 5.13 9.09
N ARG A 74 -1.12 5.79 10.04
CA ARG A 74 -2.50 5.46 10.44
C ARG A 74 -3.53 5.39 9.31
N ASN A 75 -3.46 6.31 8.35
CA ASN A 75 -4.43 6.40 7.25
C ASN A 75 -3.90 5.88 5.91
N LYS A 76 -2.59 5.67 5.82
CA LYS A 76 -1.87 5.26 4.61
C LYS A 76 -0.49 4.78 5.03
N THR A 77 -0.07 3.61 4.57
CA THR A 77 1.31 3.16 4.76
C THR A 77 2.25 4.01 3.90
N VAL A 78 3.02 4.86 4.57
CA VAL A 78 3.98 5.79 3.96
C VAL A 78 5.40 5.24 4.01
N ASN A 79 5.72 4.46 5.05
CA ASN A 79 7.09 3.99 5.33
C ASN A 79 7.18 2.45 5.27
N PRO A 80 6.92 1.81 4.11
CA PRO A 80 6.83 0.34 4.02
C PRO A 80 8.15 -0.39 4.35
N ALA A 81 9.28 0.31 4.28
CA ALA A 81 10.57 -0.22 4.70
C ALA A 81 10.72 -0.29 6.24
N LEU A 82 9.94 0.52 6.97
CA LEU A 82 10.00 0.62 8.44
C LEU A 82 8.74 0.12 9.13
N VAL A 83 7.67 -0.21 8.39
CA VAL A 83 6.43 -0.75 8.97
C VAL A 83 5.88 -1.89 8.11
N PRO A 84 5.29 -2.92 8.73
CA PRO A 84 4.69 -4.01 8.00
C PRO A 84 3.34 -3.60 7.41
N GLU A 85 2.94 -4.30 6.35
CA GLU A 85 1.60 -4.31 5.79
C GLU A 85 0.85 -5.55 6.27
N ILE A 86 -0.45 -5.43 6.49
CA ILE A 86 -1.30 -6.56 6.85
C ILE A 86 -1.86 -7.17 5.58
N VAL A 87 -1.55 -8.44 5.35
CA VAL A 87 -1.95 -9.18 4.15
C VAL A 87 -2.55 -10.54 4.54
N GLU A 88 -3.25 -11.18 3.61
CA GLU A 88 -3.73 -12.54 3.77
C GLU A 88 -2.57 -13.55 3.75
N HIS A 89 -2.64 -14.58 4.58
CA HIS A 89 -1.63 -15.62 4.60
C HIS A 89 -1.75 -16.51 3.35
N ILE A 90 -0.66 -16.59 2.57
CA ILE A 90 -0.63 -17.25 1.25
C ILE A 90 -1.10 -18.72 1.30
N LEU A 91 -0.76 -19.45 2.37
CA LEU A 91 -1.18 -20.85 2.54
C LEU A 91 -2.48 -21.01 3.33
N TYR A 92 -2.92 -19.97 4.04
CA TYR A 92 -4.08 -20.00 4.93
C TYR A 92 -4.88 -18.70 4.78
N PRO A 93 -5.63 -18.51 3.68
CA PRO A 93 -6.28 -17.23 3.37
C PRO A 93 -7.26 -16.72 4.44
N SER A 94 -7.68 -17.59 5.37
CA SER A 94 -8.48 -17.23 6.54
C SER A 94 -7.68 -16.54 7.67
N GLN A 95 -6.37 -16.42 7.54
CA GLN A 95 -5.48 -15.79 8.50
C GLN A 95 -4.84 -14.52 7.91
N LEU A 96 -4.65 -13.52 8.76
CA LEU A 96 -3.90 -12.31 8.43
C LEU A 96 -2.48 -12.43 8.96
N VAL A 97 -1.52 -11.95 8.17
CA VAL A 97 -0.10 -11.89 8.53
C VAL A 97 0.40 -10.46 8.34
N ALA A 98 1.28 -10.00 9.21
CA ALA A 98 1.99 -8.74 9.03
C ALA A 98 3.29 -9.03 8.25
N THR A 99 3.50 -8.37 7.12
CA THR A 99 4.69 -8.61 6.27
C THR A 99 5.39 -7.30 5.96
N PHE A 100 6.72 -7.28 5.98
CA PHE A 100 7.47 -6.14 5.47
C PHE A 100 7.60 -6.24 3.95
N HIS A 101 7.30 -5.14 3.27
CA HIS A 101 7.55 -5.02 1.84
C HIS A 101 8.73 -4.06 1.65
N HIS A 102 9.89 -4.62 1.32
CA HIS A 102 11.02 -3.81 0.88
C HIS A 102 10.70 -3.30 -0.54
N ARG A 103 10.10 -2.12 -0.63
CA ARG A 103 9.75 -1.43 -1.90
C ARG A 103 10.95 -1.05 -2.79
N TYR A 104 12.09 -1.72 -2.63
CA TYR A 104 13.18 -1.73 -3.61
C TYR A 104 12.92 -2.70 -4.78
N ASP A 105 11.78 -3.39 -4.79
CA ASP A 105 11.22 -4.14 -5.93
C ASP A 105 10.76 -3.26 -7.12
N VAL A 106 11.11 -1.97 -7.16
CA VAL A 106 10.89 -1.16 -8.37
C VAL A 106 11.95 -1.44 -9.43
N LEU A 107 13.05 -2.15 -9.15
CA LEU A 107 14.00 -2.49 -10.23
C LEU A 107 14.53 -3.93 -10.32
N ILE A 108 14.82 -4.72 -9.27
CA ILE A 108 15.53 -6.00 -9.51
C ILE A 108 15.23 -7.07 -8.43
N TYR A 109 14.89 -8.28 -8.89
CA TYR A 109 14.78 -9.60 -8.22
C TYR A 109 13.59 -9.91 -7.29
N LYS A 110 12.49 -10.40 -7.90
CA LYS A 110 11.75 -11.54 -7.33
C LYS A 110 12.46 -12.83 -7.74
N MET A 111 13.30 -13.36 -6.86
CA MET A 111 13.58 -14.80 -6.85
C MET A 111 12.87 -15.37 -5.63
N ALA A 112 11.99 -16.35 -5.88
CA ALA A 112 11.43 -17.19 -4.83
C ALA A 112 12.58 -17.96 -4.19
N THR A 113 13.09 -17.48 -3.06
CA THR A 113 13.98 -18.29 -2.21
C THR A 113 13.11 -19.11 -1.27
N SER A 114 12.99 -20.39 -1.61
CA SER A 114 12.57 -21.43 -0.68
C SER A 114 13.63 -21.54 0.42
N SER A 115 13.39 -20.91 1.56
CA SER A 115 14.19 -21.17 2.74
C SER A 115 13.36 -20.99 4.01
N ASP A 116 13.51 -21.98 4.87
CA ASP A 116 12.86 -22.28 6.14
C ASP A 116 12.53 -21.04 7.02
N PRO A 117 11.28 -20.91 7.55
CA PRO A 117 10.85 -19.79 8.39
C PRO A 117 11.56 -19.67 9.75
N SER A 118 12.27 -20.71 10.19
CA SER A 118 12.84 -20.78 11.55
C SER A 118 13.97 -19.75 11.81
N THR A 119 14.57 -19.18 10.77
CA THR A 119 15.59 -18.12 10.87
C THR A 119 15.04 -16.69 11.03
N SER A 120 13.71 -16.47 10.86
CA SER A 120 13.13 -15.11 10.88
C SER A 120 12.93 -14.55 12.28
N GLU A 121 12.76 -15.39 13.30
CA GLU A 121 12.41 -14.98 14.66
C GLU A 121 13.52 -14.12 15.29
N ALA A 122 14.78 -14.54 15.23
CA ALA A 122 15.87 -13.83 15.91
C ALA A 122 16.21 -12.45 15.28
N ALA A 123 16.18 -12.34 13.95
CA ALA A 123 16.39 -11.06 13.25
C ALA A 123 15.21 -10.10 13.47
N PHE A 124 14.00 -10.65 13.59
CA PHE A 124 12.79 -9.91 13.91
C PHE A 124 12.80 -9.37 15.36
N GLN A 125 13.25 -10.19 16.32
CA GLN A 125 13.40 -9.80 17.73
C GLN A 125 14.35 -8.60 17.92
N LEU A 126 15.29 -8.36 17.00
CA LEU A 126 16.18 -7.19 17.03
C LEU A 126 15.46 -5.87 16.65
N LEU A 127 14.41 -5.91 15.82
CA LEU A 127 13.57 -4.75 15.49
C LEU A 127 12.49 -4.50 16.54
N LEU A 128 12.06 -5.53 17.29
CA LEU A 128 11.14 -5.39 18.42
C LEU A 128 11.63 -4.39 19.48
N ASN A 129 12.95 -4.17 19.61
CA ASN A 129 13.50 -3.30 20.65
C ASN A 129 13.26 -1.79 20.42
N PHE A 130 13.02 -1.36 19.18
CA PHE A 130 12.81 0.06 18.86
C PHE A 130 11.34 0.42 18.69
N VAL A 131 10.50 -0.54 18.30
CA VAL A 131 9.07 -0.33 18.03
C VAL A 131 8.27 -1.35 18.81
N ASN A 132 7.33 -0.88 19.62
CA ASN A 132 6.34 -1.74 20.23
C ASN A 132 5.28 -2.08 19.17
N TRP A 133 5.48 -3.18 18.45
CA TRP A 133 4.62 -3.58 17.32
C TRP A 133 3.18 -3.85 17.71
N THR A 134 2.95 -4.45 18.88
CA THR A 134 1.59 -4.64 19.40
C THR A 134 0.90 -3.28 19.56
N LYS A 135 1.55 -2.32 20.24
CA LYS A 135 1.04 -0.95 20.39
C LYS A 135 0.85 -0.27 19.03
N TYR A 136 1.81 -0.39 18.12
CA TYR A 136 1.73 0.16 16.77
C TYR A 136 0.50 -0.36 16.02
N LEU A 137 0.31 -1.68 15.95
CA LEU A 137 -0.81 -2.30 15.24
C LEU A 137 -2.15 -1.87 15.85
N HIS A 138 -2.27 -1.79 17.17
CA HIS A 138 -3.48 -1.27 17.81
C HIS A 138 -3.78 0.20 17.47
N LEU A 139 -2.75 1.02 17.26
CA LEU A 139 -2.90 2.43 16.90
C LEU A 139 -3.28 2.66 15.43
N VAL A 140 -2.84 1.78 14.53
CA VAL A 140 -3.08 1.92 13.08
C VAL A 140 -4.27 1.11 12.56
N CYS A 141 -4.59 -0.02 13.19
CA CYS A 141 -5.70 -0.87 12.79
C CYS A 141 -7.04 -0.39 13.36
N PRO A 142 -8.15 -0.59 12.61
CA PRO A 142 -9.48 -0.35 13.14
C PRO A 142 -9.80 -1.33 14.29
N PRO A 143 -10.68 -0.95 15.25
CA PRO A 143 -11.02 -1.80 16.40
C PRO A 143 -11.47 -3.22 16.04
N ASP A 144 -12.21 -3.37 14.94
CA ASP A 144 -12.70 -4.68 14.49
C ASP A 144 -11.57 -5.64 14.09
N ALA A 145 -10.42 -5.10 13.65
CA ALA A 145 -9.25 -5.87 13.30
C ALA A 145 -8.36 -6.21 14.52
N HIS A 146 -8.61 -5.62 15.69
CA HIS A 146 -7.78 -5.86 16.89
C HIS A 146 -7.83 -7.32 17.35
N ARG A 147 -8.94 -8.02 17.09
CA ARG A 147 -9.08 -9.45 17.40
C ARG A 147 -8.11 -10.34 16.62
N CYS A 148 -7.62 -9.85 15.48
CA CYS A 148 -6.65 -10.55 14.64
C CYS A 148 -5.20 -10.23 15.06
N ILE A 149 -4.99 -9.24 15.93
CA ILE A 149 -3.68 -8.87 16.47
C ILE A 149 -3.47 -9.69 17.74
N SER A 150 -3.05 -10.95 17.60
CA SER A 150 -2.62 -11.76 18.75
C SER A 150 -1.18 -11.42 19.17
N SER A 151 -0.77 -11.76 20.39
CA SER A 151 0.65 -11.72 20.79
C SER A 151 1.56 -12.56 19.87
N ASP A 152 0.95 -13.55 19.22
CA ASP A 152 1.59 -14.54 18.35
C ASP A 152 1.39 -14.21 16.88
N SER A 153 0.91 -13.00 16.54
CA SER A 153 0.75 -12.59 15.15
C SER A 153 2.12 -12.55 14.50
N VAL A 154 2.44 -13.63 13.77
CA VAL A 154 3.72 -13.85 13.10
C VAL A 154 3.94 -12.68 12.16
N ILE A 155 4.86 -11.79 12.51
CA ILE A 155 5.36 -10.83 11.53
C ILE A 155 6.33 -11.60 10.66
N ARG A 156 5.96 -11.81 9.40
CA ARG A 156 6.80 -12.52 8.45
C ARG A 156 7.75 -11.52 7.80
N GLU A 157 9.04 -11.82 7.90
CA GLU A 157 10.05 -11.15 7.12
C GLU A 157 10.54 -12.11 6.03
N ASP A 158 10.41 -11.69 4.79
CA ASP A 158 10.84 -12.49 3.64
C ASP A 158 12.36 -12.33 3.37
N ASN A 159 13.04 -11.33 3.99
CA ASN A 159 14.48 -11.13 3.90
C ASN A 159 15.15 -10.72 5.26
N PRO A 160 15.71 -11.68 6.02
CA PRO A 160 16.31 -11.40 7.33
C PRO A 160 17.56 -10.50 7.28
N GLU A 161 18.32 -10.50 6.17
CA GLU A 161 19.51 -9.65 6.04
C GLU A 161 19.15 -8.16 5.95
N VAL A 162 18.05 -7.83 5.26
CA VAL A 162 17.56 -6.46 5.15
C VAL A 162 17.15 -5.94 6.53
N MET A 163 16.52 -6.78 7.34
CA MET A 163 16.14 -6.40 8.71
C MET A 163 17.33 -6.16 9.62
N ALA A 164 18.38 -6.99 9.52
CA ALA A 164 19.62 -6.75 10.25
C ALA A 164 20.25 -5.39 9.86
N ARG A 165 20.21 -5.01 8.58
CA ARG A 165 20.70 -3.70 8.12
C ARG A 165 19.83 -2.54 8.63
N ILE A 166 18.51 -2.67 8.60
CA ILE A 166 17.59 -1.65 9.14
C ILE A 166 17.84 -1.45 10.63
N HIS A 167 17.99 -2.53 11.40
CA HIS A 167 18.32 -2.45 12.82
C HIS A 167 19.63 -1.65 13.06
N LEU A 168 20.69 -1.95 12.31
CA LEU A 168 21.96 -1.22 12.42
C LEU A 168 21.83 0.25 12.03
N LEU A 169 21.05 0.55 10.98
CA LEU A 169 20.79 1.93 10.55
C LEU A 169 20.04 2.71 11.63
N LEU A 170 18.97 2.14 12.20
CA LEU A 170 18.22 2.79 13.27
C LEU A 170 19.08 3.01 14.51
N LYS A 171 19.88 2.01 14.92
CA LYS A 171 20.78 2.12 16.07
C LYS A 171 21.84 3.22 15.90
N ASN A 172 22.34 3.42 14.69
CA ASN A 172 23.44 4.35 14.40
C ASN A 172 22.97 5.72 13.91
N THR A 173 21.65 5.97 13.89
CA THR A 173 21.08 7.21 13.37
C THR A 173 20.38 7.96 14.50
N THR A 174 20.70 9.25 14.66
CA THR A 174 20.03 10.10 15.66
C THR A 174 18.52 10.17 15.42
N GLU A 175 17.76 10.27 16.50
CA GLU A 175 16.31 10.39 16.55
C GLU A 175 15.81 11.56 15.68
N ARG A 176 16.56 12.66 15.64
CA ARG A 176 16.29 13.81 14.76
C ARG A 176 16.30 13.44 13.28
N VAL A 177 17.29 12.67 12.84
CA VAL A 177 17.43 12.23 11.44
C VAL A 177 16.34 11.23 11.09
N ILE A 178 16.00 10.30 11.98
CA ILE A 178 14.88 9.37 11.80
C ILE A 178 13.56 10.13 11.67
N THR A 179 13.31 11.11 12.55
CA THR A 179 12.11 11.95 12.51
C THR A 179 12.02 12.72 11.20
N ASN A 180 13.13 13.32 10.75
CA ASN A 180 13.20 14.02 9.47
C ASN A 180 12.88 13.09 8.30
N TYR A 181 13.43 11.87 8.29
CA TYR A 181 13.17 10.89 7.25
C TYR A 181 11.68 10.52 7.17
N VAL A 182 11.06 10.17 8.31
CA VAL A 182 9.64 9.78 8.36
C VAL A 182 8.73 10.92 7.95
N MET A 183 8.95 12.14 8.46
CA MET A 183 8.13 13.30 8.11
C MET A 183 8.32 13.74 6.65
N LEU A 184 9.53 13.62 6.11
CA LEU A 184 9.81 13.89 4.70
C LEU A 184 9.11 12.88 3.79
N LEU A 185 9.19 11.58 4.10
CA LEU A 185 8.46 10.56 3.35
C LEU A 185 6.95 10.77 3.42
N TYR A 186 6.43 11.18 4.58
CA TYR A 186 5.04 11.58 4.71
C TYR A 186 4.70 12.72 3.76
N ALA A 187 5.45 13.81 3.78
CA ALA A 187 5.22 14.94 2.87
C ALA A 187 5.30 14.54 1.39
N LEU A 188 6.31 13.75 1.00
CA LEU A 188 6.48 13.25 -0.37
C LEU A 188 5.31 12.36 -0.80
N SER A 189 4.74 11.57 0.12
CA SER A 189 3.59 10.69 -0.19
C SER A 189 2.31 11.45 -0.54
N TRP A 190 2.27 12.76 -0.29
CA TRP A 190 1.17 13.65 -0.67
C TRP A 190 1.44 14.43 -1.96
N ALA A 191 2.68 14.47 -2.46
CA ALA A 191 3.10 15.39 -3.53
C ALA A 191 2.20 15.33 -4.78
N ASP A 192 1.79 14.14 -5.22
CA ASP A 192 0.90 13.98 -6.39
C ASP A 192 -0.53 14.53 -6.17
N PHE A 193 -0.95 14.71 -4.92
CA PHE A 193 -2.23 15.33 -4.56
C PHE A 193 -2.14 16.85 -4.38
N LEU A 194 -0.93 17.38 -4.28
CA LEU A 194 -0.70 18.81 -4.11
C LEU A 194 -0.77 19.54 -5.46
N ASP A 195 -0.60 20.87 -5.38
CA ASP A 195 -0.55 21.76 -6.54
C ASP A 195 0.70 21.52 -7.42
N GLU A 196 0.71 22.18 -8.58
CA GLU A 196 1.70 21.94 -9.65
C GLU A 196 3.15 22.14 -9.18
N ASP A 197 3.41 23.05 -8.24
CA ASP A 197 4.76 23.30 -7.74
C ASP A 197 5.36 22.04 -7.12
N TYR A 198 4.57 21.28 -6.35
CA TYR A 198 5.04 20.01 -5.75
C TYR A 198 4.99 18.85 -6.74
N ARG A 199 4.00 18.78 -7.63
CA ARG A 199 3.91 17.75 -8.68
C ARG A 199 5.05 17.85 -9.69
N SER A 200 5.56 19.06 -9.93
CA SER A 200 6.70 19.29 -10.81
C SER A 200 7.97 18.60 -10.29
N ILE A 201 8.13 18.48 -8.96
CA ILE A 201 9.24 17.76 -8.32
C ILE A 201 9.19 16.28 -8.70
N ILE A 202 8.01 15.64 -8.55
CA ILE A 202 7.81 14.24 -8.93
C ILE A 202 8.02 14.05 -10.44
N SER A 203 7.49 14.97 -11.24
CA SER A 203 7.63 14.97 -12.70
C SER A 203 9.09 15.08 -13.14
N PHE A 204 9.91 15.86 -12.42
CA PHE A 204 11.35 15.97 -12.69
C PHE A 204 12.07 14.65 -12.46
N PHE A 205 11.82 13.97 -11.33
CA PHE A 205 12.41 12.66 -11.06
C PHE A 205 11.91 11.60 -12.04
N ALA A 206 10.61 11.60 -12.35
CA ALA A 206 10.01 10.66 -13.28
C ALA A 206 10.66 10.73 -14.68
N LYS A 207 10.87 11.95 -15.19
CA LYS A 207 11.57 12.18 -16.47
C LYS A 207 13.00 11.65 -16.44
N LYS A 208 13.75 11.88 -15.36
CA LYS A 208 15.12 11.37 -15.21
C LYS A 208 15.20 9.85 -15.16
N LEU A 209 14.20 9.21 -14.58
CA LEU A 209 14.09 7.76 -14.49
C LEU A 209 13.43 7.12 -15.71
N ASN A 210 13.08 7.92 -16.73
CA ASN A 210 12.36 7.49 -17.92
C ASN A 210 11.05 6.73 -17.60
N VAL A 211 10.36 7.14 -16.54
CA VAL A 211 9.03 6.63 -16.18
C VAL A 211 7.93 7.60 -16.62
N PRO A 212 6.71 7.10 -16.94
CA PRO A 212 5.62 7.95 -17.40
C PRO A 212 5.28 9.08 -16.41
N VAL A 213 5.06 10.28 -16.94
CA VAL A 213 4.54 11.43 -16.19
C VAL A 213 3.04 11.53 -16.47
N TYR A 214 2.24 11.44 -15.42
CA TYR A 214 0.79 11.54 -15.52
C TYR A 214 0.31 12.97 -15.32
N THR A 215 -0.69 13.38 -16.11
CA THR A 215 -1.47 14.58 -15.83
C THR A 215 -2.24 14.43 -14.52
N LYS A 216 -2.67 15.55 -13.90
CA LYS A 216 -3.51 15.51 -12.68
C LYS A 216 -4.75 14.65 -12.88
N ASN A 217 -5.38 14.73 -14.05
CA ASN A 217 -6.58 13.95 -14.36
C ASN A 217 -6.30 12.44 -14.46
N GLU A 218 -5.22 12.04 -15.12
CA GLU A 218 -4.80 10.64 -15.22
C GLU A 218 -4.44 10.08 -13.84
N PHE A 219 -3.65 10.83 -13.06
CA PHE A 219 -3.31 10.46 -11.68
C PHE A 219 -4.59 10.29 -10.84
N SER A 220 -5.51 11.26 -10.90
CA SER A 220 -6.78 11.23 -10.16
C SER A 220 -7.64 10.04 -10.57
N SER A 221 -7.69 9.73 -11.87
CA SER A 221 -8.43 8.58 -12.42
C SER A 221 -7.85 7.26 -11.94
N HIS A 222 -6.53 7.10 -12.04
CA HIS A 222 -5.82 5.91 -11.59
C HIS A 222 -5.98 5.71 -10.07
N ARG A 223 -5.85 6.79 -9.30
CA ARG A 223 -6.03 6.73 -7.84
C ARG A 223 -7.47 6.39 -7.44
N THR A 224 -8.45 6.91 -8.18
CA THR A 224 -9.87 6.55 -7.97
C THR A 224 -10.10 5.08 -8.24
N TRP A 225 -9.53 4.54 -9.33
CA TRP A 225 -9.56 3.11 -9.63
C TRP A 225 -8.94 2.26 -8.53
N TYR A 226 -7.79 2.68 -8.00
CA TYR A 226 -7.12 1.96 -6.93
C TYR A 226 -7.93 1.94 -5.63
N LEU A 227 -8.50 3.09 -5.22
CA LEU A 227 -9.21 3.21 -3.94
C LEU A 227 -10.66 2.71 -4.00
N TYR A 228 -11.30 2.79 -5.17
CA TYR A 228 -12.71 2.46 -5.36
C TYR A 228 -12.91 1.37 -6.41
N GLY A 229 -11.96 0.43 -6.53
CA GLY A 229 -11.91 -0.57 -7.61
C GLY A 229 -13.23 -1.30 -7.86
N HIS A 230 -13.90 -1.79 -6.81
CA HIS A 230 -15.21 -2.45 -6.97
C HIS A 230 -16.30 -1.53 -7.52
N ALA A 231 -16.38 -0.29 -7.03
CA ALA A 231 -17.35 0.68 -7.54
C ALA A 231 -17.03 1.05 -9.00
N MET A 232 -15.75 1.24 -9.33
CA MET A 232 -15.28 1.55 -10.68
C MET A 232 -15.54 0.41 -11.67
N MET A 233 -15.27 -0.84 -11.28
CA MET A 233 -15.61 -2.03 -12.07
C MET A 233 -17.12 -2.13 -12.30
N ALA A 234 -17.93 -1.90 -11.28
CA ALA A 234 -19.38 -1.96 -11.41
C ALA A 234 -19.94 -0.84 -12.30
N MET A 235 -19.41 0.39 -12.21
CA MET A 235 -19.76 1.48 -13.12
C MET A 235 -19.38 1.14 -14.57
N TYR A 236 -18.19 0.57 -14.77
CA TYR A 236 -17.70 0.18 -16.10
C TYR A 236 -18.58 -0.91 -16.71
N ALA A 237 -18.91 -1.95 -15.94
CA ALA A 237 -19.77 -3.03 -16.40
C ALA A 237 -21.19 -2.54 -16.75
N ARG A 238 -21.76 -1.62 -15.96
CA ARG A 238 -23.07 -1.02 -16.26
C ARG A 238 -23.06 -0.21 -17.56
N LYS A 239 -21.96 0.50 -17.83
CA LYS A 239 -21.84 1.34 -19.03
C LYS A 239 -21.60 0.53 -20.31
N ASN A 240 -20.91 -0.61 -20.22
CA ASN A 240 -20.45 -1.37 -21.39
C ASN A 240 -21.15 -2.73 -21.54
N SER A 241 -22.46 -2.80 -21.27
CA SER A 241 -23.25 -4.04 -21.43
C SER A 241 -22.65 -5.28 -20.76
N GLY A 242 -22.04 -5.11 -19.57
CA GLY A 242 -21.27 -6.18 -18.92
C GLY A 242 -22.02 -7.49 -18.64
N ARG A 243 -23.36 -7.49 -18.71
CA ARG A 243 -24.18 -8.71 -18.66
C ARG A 243 -24.05 -9.55 -19.93
N GLU A 244 -24.12 -8.93 -21.09
CA GLU A 244 -23.99 -9.60 -22.40
C GLU A 244 -22.57 -10.16 -22.58
N THR A 245 -21.56 -9.39 -22.18
CA THR A 245 -20.16 -9.85 -22.21
C THR A 245 -19.89 -10.98 -21.23
N LYS A 246 -20.61 -11.06 -20.09
CA LYS A 246 -20.40 -12.09 -19.07
C LYS A 246 -20.68 -13.49 -19.61
N GLU A 247 -21.74 -13.66 -20.39
CA GLU A 247 -22.11 -14.98 -20.94
C GLU A 247 -21.03 -15.50 -21.90
N ALA A 248 -20.60 -14.65 -22.84
CA ALA A 248 -19.53 -14.98 -23.78
C ALA A 248 -18.19 -15.30 -23.07
N VAL A 249 -17.80 -14.49 -22.08
CA VAL A 249 -16.56 -14.72 -21.32
C VAL A 249 -16.65 -15.97 -20.46
N THR A 250 -17.83 -16.30 -19.92
CA THR A 250 -18.04 -17.53 -19.14
C THR A 250 -17.90 -18.76 -20.04
N ALA A 251 -18.48 -18.74 -21.23
CA ALA A 251 -18.33 -19.80 -22.21
C ALA A 251 -16.85 -20.01 -22.60
N LEU A 252 -16.15 -18.93 -22.97
CA LEU A 252 -14.73 -18.96 -23.30
C LEU A 252 -13.88 -19.50 -22.13
N SER A 253 -14.16 -19.07 -20.90
CA SER A 253 -13.42 -19.53 -19.71
C SER A 253 -13.61 -21.03 -19.50
N ASN A 254 -14.84 -21.54 -19.64
CA ASN A 254 -15.13 -22.96 -19.53
C ASN A 254 -14.43 -23.78 -20.60
N GLU A 255 -14.37 -23.29 -21.84
CA GLU A 255 -13.62 -23.94 -22.93
C GLU A 255 -12.12 -24.01 -22.62
N ILE A 256 -11.53 -22.91 -22.12
CA ILE A 256 -10.11 -22.88 -21.72
C ILE A 256 -9.85 -23.86 -20.57
N PHE A 257 -10.71 -23.87 -19.54
CA PHE A 257 -10.57 -24.79 -18.42
C PHE A 257 -10.69 -26.24 -18.87
N GLN A 258 -11.59 -26.55 -19.80
CA GLN A 258 -11.75 -27.89 -20.33
C GLN A 258 -10.51 -28.32 -21.12
N ALA A 259 -10.02 -27.47 -22.03
CA ALA A 259 -8.80 -27.75 -22.79
C ALA A 259 -7.59 -27.98 -21.87
N PHE A 260 -7.48 -27.23 -20.77
CA PHE A 260 -6.43 -27.42 -19.78
C PHE A 260 -6.56 -28.78 -19.05
N LYS A 261 -7.78 -29.18 -18.68
CA LYS A 261 -8.07 -30.50 -18.08
C LYS A 261 -7.71 -31.63 -19.04
N ASP A 262 -8.02 -31.49 -20.32
CA ASP A 262 -7.71 -32.47 -21.36
C ASP A 262 -6.19 -32.63 -21.51
N VAL A 263 -5.45 -31.53 -21.61
CA VAL A 263 -3.98 -31.53 -21.68
C VAL A 263 -3.34 -32.23 -20.47
N ILE A 264 -3.83 -31.96 -19.25
CA ILE A 264 -3.35 -32.64 -18.03
C ILE A 264 -3.72 -34.13 -18.06
N GLY A 265 -4.92 -34.47 -18.51
CA GLY A 265 -5.41 -35.84 -18.64
C GLY A 265 -4.52 -36.70 -19.54
N GLU A 266 -4.16 -36.17 -20.71
CA GLU A 266 -3.40 -36.87 -21.75
C GLU A 266 -1.88 -36.89 -21.50
N ASN A 267 -1.40 -36.00 -20.64
CA ASN A 267 0.01 -35.83 -20.33
C ASN A 267 0.72 -37.12 -19.87
N LYS A 268 1.97 -37.39 -20.28
CA LYS A 268 2.70 -38.61 -19.87
C LYS A 268 3.70 -38.43 -18.72
N TRP A 269 3.99 -37.20 -18.32
CA TRP A 269 5.01 -36.88 -17.29
C TRP A 269 4.43 -36.60 -15.90
N ILE A 270 3.12 -36.33 -15.78
CA ILE A 270 2.41 -36.20 -14.50
C ILE A 270 1.86 -37.56 -14.07
N ASP A 271 2.11 -37.97 -12.82
CA ASP A 271 1.59 -39.22 -12.29
C ASP A 271 0.05 -39.16 -12.07
N LYS A 272 -0.57 -40.35 -12.02
CA LYS A 272 -2.03 -40.48 -11.95
C LYS A 272 -2.65 -39.81 -10.72
N LYS A 273 -1.96 -39.80 -9.57
CA LYS A 273 -2.46 -39.21 -8.33
C LYS A 273 -2.43 -37.69 -8.42
N SER A 274 -1.35 -37.11 -8.93
CA SER A 274 -1.24 -35.65 -9.15
C SER A 274 -2.24 -35.13 -10.18
N LYS A 275 -2.51 -35.88 -11.25
CA LYS A 275 -3.57 -35.54 -12.23
C LYS A 275 -4.96 -35.48 -11.60
N GLN A 276 -5.29 -36.43 -10.71
CA GLN A 276 -6.57 -36.43 -10.00
C GLN A 276 -6.75 -35.16 -9.16
N VAL A 277 -5.69 -34.71 -8.46
CA VAL A 277 -5.74 -33.46 -7.68
C VAL A 277 -5.93 -32.24 -8.59
N ALA A 278 -5.24 -32.20 -9.73
CA ALA A 278 -5.28 -31.04 -10.62
C ALA A 278 -6.59 -30.88 -11.42
N ILE A 279 -7.33 -31.96 -11.66
CA ILE A 279 -8.56 -31.95 -12.50
C ILE A 279 -9.85 -31.80 -11.67
N VAL A 280 -9.83 -32.19 -10.38
CA VAL A 280 -11.02 -32.23 -9.50
C VAL A 280 -11.42 -30.85 -8.95
N HIS A 281 -10.52 -29.87 -9.01
CA HIS A 281 -10.84 -28.44 -8.78
C HIS A 281 -11.03 -27.68 -10.10
#